data_AF-A0A3M9N782-F1
#
_entry.id   AF-A0A3M9N782-F1
#
_cell.length_a   1.000
_cell.length_b   1.000
_cell.length_c   1.000
_cell.angle_alpha   90.00
_cell.angle_beta   90.00
_cell.angle_gamma   90.00
#
_symmetry.space_group_name_H-M   'P 1'
#
loop_
_entity.id
_entity.type
_entity.pdbx_description
1 polymer ?
#
loop_
_entity_poly.entity_id
_entity_poly.type
_entity_poly.pdbx_seq_one_letter_code
_entity_poly.pdbx_strand_id
1 'polypeptide(L)'
;MFGLLWQKSSSAKSKKGYETHSLTKEEYFDKTNYPRTIVSLLNIVAPKKGVISNTSATINFRGVEFGASVKEARQILGKPNLHAHKGMEVDGHEILFYNSSIGSVRVTQCLHFIDGHFILGQTIIRRPTQDQYKAFAEKVLEKYDLYAEGMTLADLEAELPVCDLDRNRIELSQAFHLTINYVSGDPKAMQALESIRDQRNSKRSSAKSNFREQVANFI
;
A
#
# COMPACT_ATOMS: atom_id res chain seq x y z
N MET A 1 8.51 36.18 65.66
CA MET A 1 9.35 37.12 64.86
C MET A 1 10.30 36.26 64.03
N PHE A 2 10.12 36.18 62.71
CA PHE A 2 10.79 37.03 61.70
C PHE A 2 12.32 37.03 61.90
N GLY A 3 13.19 36.65 60.96
CA GLY A 3 13.13 36.22 59.57
C GLY A 3 14.49 35.56 59.24
N LEU A 4 15.03 35.47 58.03
CA LEU A 4 14.70 36.06 56.75
C LEU A 4 15.59 35.33 55.73
N LEU A 5 14.99 35.00 54.58
CA LEU A 5 15.55 35.07 53.23
C LEU A 5 16.99 34.60 52.96
N TRP A 6 17.08 33.53 52.17
CA TRP A 6 17.99 33.54 51.02
C TRP A 6 17.19 33.85 49.76
N GLN A 7 17.43 35.04 49.21
CA GLN A 7 16.79 35.56 48.01
C GLN A 7 17.62 35.21 46.77
N LYS A 8 16.90 34.87 45.71
CA LYS A 8 17.37 34.52 44.37
C LYS A 8 18.16 35.65 43.68
N SER A 9 19.15 35.26 42.87
CA SER A 9 19.42 35.87 41.56
C SER A 9 19.91 34.76 40.60
N SER A 10 19.05 34.32 39.70
CA SER A 10 18.98 34.71 38.28
C SER A 10 20.00 34.00 37.38
N SER A 11 19.53 33.03 36.61
CA SER A 11 19.54 33.18 35.14
C SER A 11 18.62 32.15 34.53
N ALA A 12 17.48 32.63 34.06
CA ALA A 12 16.59 31.89 33.19
C ALA A 12 17.34 31.58 31.88
N LYS A 13 17.62 30.31 31.63
CA LYS A 13 17.71 29.77 30.27
C LYS A 13 16.52 28.85 30.08
N SER A 14 15.42 29.44 29.59
CA SER A 14 14.31 28.69 29.01
C SER A 14 14.88 27.89 27.82
N LYS A 15 15.20 26.62 28.06
CA LYS A 15 15.28 25.63 26.99
C LYS A 15 13.84 25.42 26.53
N LYS A 16 13.41 26.17 25.51
CA LYS A 16 12.33 25.71 24.64
C LYS A 16 12.80 24.39 24.04
N GLY A 17 12.46 23.29 24.71
CA GLY A 17 12.48 21.98 24.10
C GLY A 17 11.54 22.09 22.91
N TYR A 18 12.10 22.03 21.70
CA TYR A 18 11.31 21.60 20.56
C TYR A 18 10.89 20.18 20.90
N GLU A 19 9.67 20.02 21.41
CA GLU A 19 9.02 18.73 21.44
C GLU A 19 8.97 18.27 19.98
N THR A 20 9.92 17.40 19.63
CA THR A 20 9.82 16.61 18.41
C THR A 20 8.56 15.78 18.59
N HIS A 21 7.43 16.26 18.06
CA HIS A 21 6.20 15.47 17.93
C HIS A 21 6.57 14.20 17.16
N SER A 22 6.84 13.11 17.89
CA SER A 22 7.04 11.81 17.29
C SER A 22 5.69 11.41 16.71
N LEU A 23 5.63 11.30 15.38
CA LEU A 23 4.41 10.87 14.70
C LEU A 23 3.93 9.55 15.29
N THR A 24 2.61 9.41 15.48
CA THR A 24 2.03 8.12 15.82
C THR A 24 2.31 7.11 14.69
N LYS A 25 2.19 5.81 14.97
CA LYS A 25 2.42 4.79 13.93
C LYS A 25 1.42 4.97 12.79
N GLU A 26 0.17 5.27 13.15
CA GLU A 26 -0.93 5.57 12.25
C GLU A 26 -0.58 6.78 11.37
N GLU A 27 -0.12 7.88 11.95
CA GLU A 27 0.33 9.06 11.19
C GLU A 27 1.53 8.79 10.26
N TYR A 28 2.44 7.89 10.66
CA TYR A 28 3.56 7.48 9.82
C TYR A 28 3.07 6.77 8.55
N PHE A 29 2.10 5.86 8.69
CA PHE A 29 1.51 5.13 7.57
C PHE A 29 0.52 6.01 6.79
N ASP A 30 -0.10 7.01 7.43
CA ASP A 30 -0.89 8.04 6.76
C ASP A 30 -0.11 8.85 5.74
N LYS A 31 1.20 9.02 5.99
CA LYS A 31 2.11 9.64 5.03
C LYS A 31 2.61 8.67 3.94
N THR A 32 2.33 7.37 4.06
CA THR A 32 2.65 6.40 3.01
C THR A 32 1.52 6.44 1.98
N ASN A 33 1.84 6.80 0.74
CA ASN A 33 0.88 6.87 -0.35
C ASN A 33 0.46 5.46 -0.81
N TYR A 34 -0.48 4.84 -0.08
CA TYR A 34 -1.04 3.51 -0.38
C TYR A 34 -2.53 3.63 -0.78
N PRO A 35 -3.07 2.67 -1.56
CA PRO A 35 -4.45 2.73 -2.02
C PRO A 35 -5.43 2.48 -0.87
N ARG A 36 -6.25 3.49 -0.59
CA ARG A 36 -7.30 3.49 0.46
C ARG A 36 -8.71 3.50 -0.11
N THR A 37 -8.85 4.00 -1.33
CA THR A 37 -10.13 4.25 -1.96
C THR A 37 -10.44 3.11 -2.92
N ILE A 38 -11.73 2.86 -3.14
CA ILE A 38 -12.15 1.83 -4.10
C ILE A 38 -11.62 2.11 -5.51
N VAL A 39 -11.56 3.38 -5.90
CA VAL A 39 -11.02 3.82 -7.20
C VAL A 39 -9.54 3.49 -7.30
N SER A 40 -8.75 3.79 -6.27
CA SER A 40 -7.32 3.48 -6.27
C SER A 40 -7.03 1.98 -6.32
N LEU A 41 -7.82 1.16 -5.62
CA LEU A 41 -7.69 -0.30 -5.67
C LEU A 41 -8.06 -0.84 -7.05
N LEU A 42 -9.20 -0.42 -7.62
CA LEU A 42 -9.62 -0.83 -8.96
C LEU A 42 -8.59 -0.44 -10.03
N ASN A 43 -8.02 0.76 -9.96
CA ASN A 43 -7.01 1.21 -10.91
C ASN A 43 -5.74 0.34 -10.90
N ILE A 44 -5.38 -0.21 -9.74
CA ILE A 44 -4.20 -1.08 -9.59
C ILE A 44 -4.54 -2.52 -9.97
N VAL A 45 -5.68 -3.03 -9.50
CA VAL A 45 -6.08 -4.44 -9.65
C VAL A 45 -6.60 -4.75 -11.05
N ALA A 46 -7.23 -3.79 -11.73
CA ALA A 46 -7.83 -3.99 -13.04
C ALA A 46 -6.86 -4.65 -14.04
N PRO A 47 -7.35 -5.60 -14.86
CA PRO A 47 -6.53 -6.21 -15.90
C PRO A 47 -5.98 -5.16 -16.86
N LYS A 48 -4.68 -5.25 -17.16
CA LYS A 48 -4.04 -4.39 -18.16
C LYS A 48 -4.14 -5.02 -19.55
N LYS A 49 -4.51 -4.21 -20.54
CA LYS A 49 -4.57 -4.64 -21.94
C LYS A 49 -3.17 -4.97 -22.43
N GLY A 50 -3.02 -6.10 -23.13
CA GLY A 50 -1.75 -6.49 -23.75
C GLY A 50 -0.74 -7.16 -22.82
N VAL A 51 -1.05 -7.32 -21.52
CA VAL A 51 -0.20 -8.11 -20.62
C VAL A 51 -0.42 -9.59 -20.90
N ILE A 52 0.65 -10.26 -21.33
CA ILE A 52 0.72 -11.70 -21.56
C ILE A 52 1.62 -12.35 -20.50
N SER A 53 1.41 -13.63 -20.22
CA SER A 53 2.28 -14.38 -19.32
C SER A 53 3.68 -14.49 -19.92
N ASN A 54 4.70 -14.11 -19.17
CA ASN A 54 6.12 -14.17 -19.55
C ASN A 54 6.96 -15.02 -18.60
N THR A 55 6.37 -15.58 -17.54
CA THR A 55 7.06 -16.54 -16.66
C THR A 55 6.15 -17.72 -16.32
N SER A 56 6.76 -18.89 -16.10
CA SER A 56 6.09 -20.09 -15.56
C SER A 56 6.15 -20.15 -14.03
N ALA A 57 7.00 -19.35 -13.39
CA ALA A 57 7.14 -19.32 -11.95
C ALA A 57 5.98 -18.54 -11.31
N THR A 58 5.34 -19.14 -10.30
CA THR A 58 4.22 -18.53 -9.59
C THR A 58 4.65 -17.24 -8.88
N ILE A 59 3.87 -16.17 -9.08
CA ILE A 59 4.10 -14.90 -8.41
C ILE A 59 3.38 -14.90 -7.06
N ASN A 60 4.16 -14.66 -6.00
CA ASN A 60 3.66 -14.48 -4.64
C ASN A 60 4.37 -13.30 -3.95
N PHE A 61 3.75 -12.76 -2.89
CA PHE A 61 4.31 -11.67 -2.12
C PHE A 61 5.09 -12.21 -0.91
N ARG A 62 6.41 -12.38 -1.07
CA ARG A 62 7.30 -12.87 0.00
C ARG A 62 6.83 -14.20 0.60
N GLY A 63 6.38 -15.12 -0.25
CA GLY A 63 5.83 -16.42 0.15
C GLY A 63 4.34 -16.41 0.48
N VAL A 64 3.67 -15.25 0.52
CA VAL A 64 2.21 -15.17 0.68
C VAL A 64 1.54 -15.24 -0.69
N GLU A 65 0.78 -16.31 -0.91
CA GLU A 65 0.01 -16.55 -2.14
C GLU A 65 -1.26 -15.69 -2.19
N PHE A 66 -1.69 -15.31 -3.39
CA PHE A 66 -2.97 -14.62 -3.58
C PHE A 66 -4.14 -15.50 -3.10
N GLY A 67 -5.15 -14.87 -2.50
CA GLY A 67 -6.26 -15.56 -1.85
C GLY A 67 -5.99 -15.99 -0.42
N ALA A 68 -4.74 -15.97 0.06
CA ALA A 68 -4.40 -16.31 1.44
C ALA A 68 -5.14 -15.40 2.44
N SER A 69 -5.50 -15.99 3.58
CA SER A 69 -6.12 -15.30 4.70
C SER A 69 -5.15 -14.40 5.45
N VAL A 70 -5.69 -13.43 6.19
CA VAL A 70 -4.91 -12.60 7.14
C VAL A 70 -4.11 -13.46 8.12
N LYS A 71 -4.66 -14.60 8.55
CA LYS A 71 -3.99 -15.52 9.48
C LYS A 71 -2.78 -16.19 8.85
N GLU A 72 -2.91 -16.71 7.63
CA GLU A 72 -1.82 -17.34 6.89
C GLU A 72 -0.71 -16.33 6.58
N ALA A 73 -1.06 -15.12 6.15
CA ALA A 73 -0.09 -14.05 5.91
C ALA A 73 0.72 -13.70 7.16
N ARG A 74 0.08 -13.66 8.34
CA ARG A 74 0.75 -13.43 9.63
C ARG A 74 1.62 -14.60 10.07
N GLN A 75 1.24 -15.82 9.72
CA GLN A 75 2.05 -17.01 10.01
C GLN A 75 3.35 -16.98 9.19
N ILE A 76 3.28 -16.55 7.93
CA ILE A 76 4.42 -16.48 7.01
C ILE A 76 5.32 -15.26 7.31
N LEU A 77 4.73 -14.07 7.49
CA LEU A 77 5.46 -12.81 7.61
C LEU A 77 5.69 -12.35 9.06
N GLY A 78 5.08 -13.04 10.03
CA GLY A 78 5.10 -12.65 11.44
C GLY A 78 4.14 -11.49 11.75
N LYS A 79 4.36 -10.88 12.92
CA LYS A 79 3.50 -9.81 13.45
C LYS A 79 3.66 -8.52 12.65
N PRO A 80 2.56 -7.93 12.12
CA PRO A 80 2.63 -6.66 11.40
C PRO A 80 2.96 -5.49 12.35
N ASN A 81 3.56 -4.44 11.80
CA ASN A 81 3.79 -3.18 12.51
C ASN A 81 2.48 -2.44 12.78
N LEU A 82 1.52 -2.53 11.85
CA LEU A 82 0.17 -1.99 11.96
C LEU A 82 -0.81 -2.89 11.18
N HIS A 83 -2.03 -3.04 11.70
CA HIS A 83 -3.15 -3.66 11.01
C HIS A 83 -4.28 -2.64 10.92
N ALA A 84 -4.57 -2.15 9.71
CA ALA A 84 -5.66 -1.22 9.46
C ALA A 84 -6.88 -1.99 8.94
N HIS A 85 -7.91 -2.12 9.78
CA HIS A 85 -9.19 -2.76 9.45
C HIS A 85 -10.41 -1.89 9.82
N LYS A 86 -10.19 -0.80 10.57
CA LYS A 86 -11.25 0.05 11.13
C LYS A 86 -11.17 1.42 10.46
N GLY A 87 -12.32 1.99 10.14
CA GLY A 87 -12.39 3.30 9.47
C GLY A 87 -11.86 3.30 8.04
N MET A 88 -11.74 2.12 7.43
CA MET A 88 -11.37 2.00 6.02
C MET A 88 -12.52 2.50 5.16
N GLU A 89 -12.19 3.15 4.05
CA GLU A 89 -13.20 3.69 3.14
C GLU A 89 -13.97 2.58 2.40
N VAL A 90 -13.33 1.42 2.24
CA VAL A 90 -13.84 0.26 1.51
C VAL A 90 -14.25 -0.79 2.54
N ASP A 91 -15.53 -1.15 2.55
CA ASP A 91 -16.06 -2.20 3.43
C ASP A 91 -15.33 -3.53 3.14
N GLY A 92 -14.97 -4.28 4.18
CA GLY A 92 -14.21 -5.54 4.04
C GLY A 92 -12.73 -5.37 3.66
N HIS A 93 -12.25 -4.13 3.46
CA HIS A 93 -10.85 -3.86 3.17
C HIS A 93 -10.02 -3.83 4.45
N GLU A 94 -8.97 -4.65 4.48
CA GLU A 94 -7.98 -4.65 5.54
C GLU A 94 -6.57 -4.52 4.96
N ILE A 95 -5.66 -3.90 5.71
CA ILE A 95 -4.25 -3.77 5.32
C ILE A 95 -3.34 -4.18 6.46
N LEU A 96 -2.38 -5.05 6.15
CA LEU A 96 -1.25 -5.34 7.03
C LEU A 96 -0.02 -4.55 6.58
N PHE A 97 0.56 -3.79 7.50
CA PHE A 97 1.78 -3.02 7.26
C PHE A 97 2.99 -3.66 7.90
N TYR A 98 4.07 -3.75 7.15
CA TYR A 98 5.37 -4.20 7.60
C TYR A 98 6.42 -3.17 7.21
N ASN A 99 7.34 -2.85 8.12
CA ASN A 99 8.53 -2.07 7.83
C ASN A 99 9.73 -3.00 7.87
N SER A 100 10.55 -2.95 6.84
CA SER A 100 11.79 -3.70 6.76
C SER A 100 12.86 -2.89 6.04
N SER A 101 14.03 -3.48 5.82
CA SER A 101 15.07 -2.90 4.98
C SER A 101 15.57 -3.95 3.99
N ILE A 102 15.84 -3.51 2.77
CA ILE A 102 16.50 -4.29 1.73
C ILE A 102 17.88 -3.66 1.54
N GLY A 103 18.91 -4.29 2.10
CA GLY A 103 20.20 -3.65 2.30
C GLY A 103 20.06 -2.40 3.19
N SER A 104 20.57 -1.26 2.72
CA SER A 104 20.45 0.04 3.41
C SER A 104 19.13 0.78 3.13
N VAL A 105 18.28 0.26 2.24
CA VAL A 105 17.05 0.92 1.79
C VAL A 105 15.89 0.51 2.70
N ARG A 106 15.29 1.49 3.39
CA ARG A 106 14.06 1.26 4.16
C ARG A 106 12.87 1.10 3.23
N VAL A 107 12.06 0.08 3.48
CA VAL A 107 10.86 -0.20 2.69
C VAL A 107 9.66 -0.35 3.60
N THR A 108 8.51 0.12 3.11
CA THR A 108 7.21 -0.15 3.72
C THR A 108 6.48 -1.14 2.83
N GLN A 109 5.98 -2.20 3.41
CA GLN A 109 5.26 -3.27 2.74
C GLN A 109 3.81 -3.26 3.19
N CYS A 110 2.89 -3.34 2.23
CA CYS A 110 1.45 -3.33 2.47
C CYS A 110 0.85 -4.58 1.84
N LEU A 111 0.08 -5.35 2.60
CA LEU A 111 -0.76 -6.42 2.06
C LEU A 111 -2.21 -6.01 2.19
N HIS A 112 -2.91 -5.91 1.07
CA HIS A 112 -4.31 -5.53 0.99
C HIS A 112 -5.17 -6.78 0.88
N PHE A 113 -6.18 -6.86 1.74
CA PHE A 113 -7.15 -7.94 1.81
C PHE A 113 -8.54 -7.39 1.54
N ILE A 114 -9.35 -8.11 0.78
CA ILE A 114 -10.78 -7.85 0.63
C ILE A 114 -11.53 -9.07 1.12
N ASP A 115 -12.47 -8.86 2.03
CA ASP A 115 -13.26 -9.92 2.67
C ASP A 115 -12.38 -11.05 3.24
N GLY A 116 -11.24 -10.66 3.83
CA GLY A 116 -10.28 -11.57 4.44
C GLY A 116 -9.28 -12.23 3.49
N HIS A 117 -9.36 -12.01 2.18
CA HIS A 117 -8.49 -12.64 1.17
C HIS A 117 -7.46 -11.68 0.57
N PHE A 118 -6.21 -12.12 0.47
CA PHE A 118 -5.10 -11.32 -0.07
C PHE A 118 -5.25 -11.07 -1.58
N ILE A 119 -5.23 -9.81 -1.99
CA ILE A 119 -5.43 -9.43 -3.41
C ILE A 119 -4.31 -8.56 -4.00
N LEU A 120 -3.55 -7.85 -3.16
CA LEU A 120 -2.54 -6.89 -3.61
C LEU A 120 -1.45 -6.74 -2.55
N GLY A 121 -0.21 -7.03 -2.91
CA GLY A 121 0.99 -6.72 -2.14
C GLY A 121 1.69 -5.49 -2.71
N GLN A 122 2.22 -4.62 -1.87
CA GLN A 122 3.01 -3.48 -2.30
C GLN A 122 4.30 -3.42 -1.50
N THR A 123 5.42 -3.17 -2.19
CA THR A 123 6.66 -2.71 -1.56
C THR A 123 6.90 -1.27 -1.99
N ILE A 124 6.90 -0.36 -1.02
CA ILE A 124 7.00 1.09 -1.23
C ILE A 124 8.37 1.56 -0.74
N ILE A 125 9.14 2.13 -1.65
CA ILE A 125 10.43 2.76 -1.39
C ILE A 125 10.27 4.26 -1.54
N ARG A 126 10.48 5.00 -0.44
CA ARG A 126 10.32 6.46 -0.43
C ARG A 126 11.50 7.12 -1.13
N ARG A 127 11.21 7.91 -2.17
CA ARG A 127 12.17 8.74 -2.92
C ARG A 127 13.41 7.93 -3.37
N PRO A 128 13.20 6.90 -4.19
CA PRO A 128 14.31 6.08 -4.69
C PRO A 128 15.23 6.93 -5.58
N THR A 129 16.52 6.60 -5.59
CA THR A 129 17.41 7.04 -6.69
C THR A 129 17.12 6.23 -7.95
N GLN A 130 17.59 6.71 -9.11
CA GLN A 130 17.46 5.95 -10.36
C GLN A 130 18.21 4.60 -10.30
N ASP A 131 19.38 4.57 -9.69
CA ASP A 131 20.15 3.33 -9.47
C ASP A 131 19.38 2.33 -8.60
N GLN A 132 18.67 2.81 -7.57
CA GLN A 132 17.82 1.97 -6.75
C GLN A 132 16.67 1.39 -7.56
N TYR A 133 16.00 2.21 -8.39
CA TYR A 133 14.95 1.71 -9.28
C TYR A 133 15.49 0.62 -10.21
N LYS A 134 16.63 0.88 -10.87
CA LYS A 134 17.28 -0.08 -11.76
C LYS A 134 17.57 -1.38 -11.03
N ALA A 135 18.22 -1.31 -9.87
CA ALA A 135 18.55 -2.49 -9.07
C ALA A 135 17.32 -3.29 -8.63
N PHE A 136 16.21 -2.62 -8.29
CA PHE A 136 14.95 -3.32 -7.97
C PHE A 136 14.35 -3.99 -9.20
N ALA A 137 14.36 -3.35 -10.36
CA ALA A 137 13.89 -3.94 -11.61
C ALA A 137 14.73 -5.17 -12.00
N GLU A 138 16.07 -5.04 -11.98
CA GLU A 138 17.01 -6.14 -12.23
C GLU A 138 16.73 -7.33 -11.29
N LYS A 139 16.59 -7.09 -9.98
CA LYS A 139 16.31 -8.16 -9.00
C LYS A 139 14.95 -8.80 -9.16
N VAL A 140 13.93 -8.05 -9.59
CA VAL A 140 12.62 -8.61 -9.92
C VAL A 140 12.76 -9.53 -11.13
N LEU A 141 13.35 -9.06 -12.22
CA LEU A 141 13.48 -9.86 -13.45
C LEU A 141 14.39 -11.08 -13.25
N GLU A 142 15.49 -10.95 -12.49
CA GLU A 142 16.40 -12.05 -12.14
C GLU A 142 15.67 -13.16 -11.38
N LYS A 143 14.77 -12.82 -10.45
CA LYS A 143 13.98 -13.81 -9.71
C LYS A 143 13.10 -14.69 -10.61
N TYR A 144 12.70 -14.19 -11.78
CA TYR A 144 11.78 -14.85 -12.71
C TYR A 144 12.46 -15.28 -14.02
N ASP A 145 13.81 -15.35 -14.04
CA ASP A 145 14.62 -15.74 -15.19
C ASP A 145 14.41 -14.87 -16.46
N LEU A 146 14.06 -13.59 -16.27
CA LEU A 146 13.82 -12.62 -17.34
C LEU A 146 14.97 -11.61 -17.50
N TYR A 147 15.93 -11.59 -16.57
CA TYR A 147 17.04 -10.65 -16.61
C TYR A 147 18.20 -11.17 -17.46
N ALA A 148 18.75 -10.31 -18.31
CA ALA A 148 20.02 -10.53 -18.98
C ALA A 148 21.05 -9.47 -18.55
N GLU A 149 22.30 -9.91 -18.32
CA GLU A 149 23.38 -9.01 -17.94
C GLU A 149 23.58 -7.90 -18.99
N GLY A 150 23.72 -6.67 -18.53
CA GLY A 150 23.95 -5.51 -19.40
C GLY A 150 22.69 -4.84 -19.95
N MET A 151 21.48 -5.29 -19.56
CA MET A 151 20.23 -4.60 -19.91
C MET A 151 20.27 -3.11 -19.51
N THR A 152 19.86 -2.26 -20.44
CA THR A 152 19.62 -0.84 -20.18
C THR A 152 18.34 -0.67 -19.36
N LEU A 153 18.13 0.53 -18.81
CA LEU A 153 16.88 0.82 -18.09
C LEU A 153 15.64 0.63 -18.98
N ALA A 154 15.73 1.00 -20.25
CA ALA A 154 14.64 0.85 -21.21
C ALA A 154 14.32 -0.64 -21.47
N ASP A 155 15.34 -1.50 -21.53
CA ASP A 155 15.16 -2.94 -21.71
C ASP A 155 14.46 -3.55 -20.49
N LEU A 156 14.89 -3.17 -19.27
CA LEU A 156 14.26 -3.62 -18.03
C LEU A 156 12.78 -3.21 -17.95
N GLU A 157 12.44 -2.00 -18.40
CA GLU A 157 11.07 -1.51 -18.43
C GLU A 157 10.21 -2.21 -19.49
N ALA A 158 10.80 -2.65 -20.60
CA ALA A 158 10.10 -3.40 -21.65
C ALA A 158 9.71 -4.82 -21.22
N GLU A 159 10.49 -5.44 -20.32
CA GLU A 159 10.17 -6.75 -19.73
C GLU A 159 9.09 -6.69 -18.64
N LEU A 160 8.71 -5.49 -18.20
CA LEU A 160 7.65 -5.29 -17.21
C LEU A 160 6.28 -5.05 -17.88
N PRO A 161 5.19 -5.55 -17.28
CA PRO A 161 5.14 -6.28 -16.01
C PRO A 161 5.55 -7.76 -16.16
N VAL A 162 6.08 -8.35 -15.08
CA VAL A 162 6.22 -9.81 -14.99
C VAL A 162 4.84 -10.39 -14.72
N CYS A 163 4.43 -11.41 -15.47
CA CYS A 163 3.10 -12.01 -15.40
C CYS A 163 3.20 -13.54 -15.46
N ASP A 164 2.60 -14.22 -14.48
CA ASP A 164 2.57 -15.69 -14.43
C ASP A 164 1.39 -16.28 -15.21
N LEU A 165 1.26 -17.61 -15.17
CA LEU A 165 0.19 -18.35 -15.86
C LEU A 165 -1.21 -18.10 -15.26
N ASP A 166 -1.27 -17.77 -13.98
CA ASP A 166 -2.52 -17.43 -13.28
C ASP A 166 -2.90 -15.95 -13.45
N ARG A 167 -2.13 -15.22 -14.27
CA ARG A 167 -2.26 -13.77 -14.54
C ARG A 167 -2.00 -12.90 -13.31
N ASN A 168 -1.38 -13.44 -12.28
CA ASN A 168 -0.77 -12.61 -11.25
C ASN A 168 0.38 -11.84 -11.89
N ARG A 169 0.66 -10.65 -11.38
CA ARG A 169 1.68 -9.80 -11.99
C ARG A 169 2.46 -8.96 -11.01
N ILE A 170 3.67 -8.62 -11.40
CA ILE A 170 4.54 -7.67 -10.72
C ILE A 170 4.72 -6.44 -11.61
N GLU A 171 4.40 -5.27 -11.07
CA GLU A 171 4.51 -4.00 -11.77
C GLU A 171 5.33 -3.02 -10.94
N LEU A 172 6.20 -2.26 -11.61
CA LEU A 172 6.90 -1.14 -10.98
C LEU A 172 6.22 0.16 -11.40
N SER A 173 6.04 1.05 -10.43
CA SER A 173 5.52 2.40 -10.68
C SER A 173 6.34 3.40 -9.90
N GLN A 174 6.82 4.45 -10.58
CA GLN A 174 7.59 5.52 -9.96
C GLN A 174 6.91 6.86 -10.26
N ALA A 175 6.11 7.32 -9.30
CA ALA A 175 5.57 8.69 -9.31
C ALA A 175 6.38 9.56 -8.33
N PHE A 176 6.09 9.44 -7.03
CA PHE A 176 6.88 10.08 -5.95
C PHE A 176 7.72 9.08 -5.15
N HIS A 177 7.25 7.83 -5.12
CA HIS A 177 7.87 6.69 -4.49
C HIS A 177 7.95 5.60 -5.56
N LEU A 178 8.93 4.71 -5.45
CA LEU A 178 8.88 3.47 -6.20
C LEU A 178 7.95 2.53 -5.45
N THR A 179 6.92 2.08 -6.12
CA THR A 179 6.01 1.05 -5.64
C THR A 179 6.12 -0.16 -6.55
N ILE A 180 6.53 -1.29 -5.96
CA ILE A 180 6.50 -2.61 -6.58
C ILE A 180 5.17 -3.25 -6.18
N ASN A 181 4.25 -3.36 -7.13
CA ASN A 181 2.93 -3.92 -6.95
C ASN A 181 2.94 -5.40 -7.33
N TYR A 182 2.48 -6.26 -6.43
CA TYR A 182 2.18 -7.67 -6.68
C TYR A 182 0.68 -7.79 -6.71
N VAL A 183 0.11 -8.04 -7.89
CA VAL A 183 -1.33 -7.95 -8.12
C VAL A 183 -1.90 -9.30 -8.49
N SER A 184 -3.00 -9.69 -7.84
CA SER A 184 -3.70 -10.93 -8.13
C SER A 184 -4.25 -10.95 -9.56
N GLY A 185 -4.17 -12.12 -10.20
CA GLY A 185 -4.85 -12.44 -11.45
C GLY A 185 -6.26 -12.99 -11.27
N ASP A 186 -6.68 -13.28 -10.03
CA ASP A 186 -7.99 -13.87 -9.73
C ASP A 186 -9.13 -12.89 -10.10
N PRO A 187 -10.02 -13.25 -11.04
CA PRO A 187 -11.17 -12.43 -11.39
C PRO A 187 -12.08 -12.10 -10.20
N LYS A 188 -12.14 -12.97 -9.17
CA LYS A 188 -12.94 -12.74 -7.97
C LYS A 188 -12.49 -11.51 -7.19
N ALA A 189 -11.19 -11.23 -7.16
CA ALA A 189 -10.66 -10.03 -6.50
C ALA A 189 -11.22 -8.76 -7.15
N MET A 190 -11.24 -8.73 -8.49
CA MET A 190 -11.80 -7.61 -9.24
C MET A 190 -13.32 -7.50 -9.03
N GLN A 191 -14.05 -8.62 -9.12
CA GLN A 191 -15.49 -8.65 -8.94
C GLN A 191 -15.91 -8.18 -7.54
N ALA A 192 -15.16 -8.53 -6.50
CA ALA A 192 -15.40 -8.05 -5.14
C ALA A 192 -15.28 -6.52 -5.05
N LEU A 193 -14.21 -5.94 -5.63
CA LEU A 193 -14.02 -4.49 -5.67
C LEU A 193 -15.13 -3.78 -6.48
N GLU A 194 -15.51 -4.32 -7.64
CA GLU A 194 -16.60 -3.75 -8.44
C GLU A 194 -17.94 -3.80 -7.71
N SER A 195 -18.23 -4.91 -7.04
CA SER A 195 -19.44 -5.05 -6.22
C SER A 195 -19.50 -3.98 -5.13
N ILE A 196 -18.38 -3.70 -4.46
CA ILE A 196 -18.30 -2.64 -3.44
C ILE A 196 -18.51 -1.25 -4.06
N ARG A 197 -17.94 -0.98 -5.24
CA ARG A 197 -18.16 0.27 -5.98
C ARG A 197 -19.64 0.46 -6.31
N ASP A 198 -20.29 -0.58 -6.80
CA ASP A 198 -21.67 -0.49 -7.28
C ASP A 198 -22.67 -0.34 -6.12
N GLN A 199 -22.42 -1.02 -5.00
CA GLN A 199 -23.17 -0.82 -3.74
C GLN A 199 -23.04 0.62 -3.19
N ARG A 200 -21.88 1.25 -3.34
CA ARG A 200 -21.68 2.66 -2.93
C ARG A 200 -22.44 3.61 -3.84
N ASN A 201 -22.45 3.34 -5.14
CA ASN A 201 -23.17 4.15 -6.11
C ASN A 201 -24.70 4.06 -5.92
N SER A 202 -25.23 2.87 -5.63
CA SER A 202 -26.67 2.69 -5.36
C SER A 202 -27.13 3.36 -4.07
N LYS A 203 -26.33 3.30 -2.99
CA LYS A 203 -26.61 4.04 -1.74
C LYS A 203 -26.58 5.56 -1.95
N ARG A 204 -25.68 6.06 -2.81
CA ARG A 204 -25.61 7.49 -3.14
C ARG A 204 -26.79 7.96 -4.00
N SER A 205 -27.23 7.16 -4.97
CA SER A 205 -28.37 7.53 -5.81
C SER A 205 -29.67 7.56 -5.01
N SER A 206 -29.90 6.60 -4.11
CA SER A 206 -31.08 6.58 -3.23
C SER A 206 -31.08 7.72 -2.21
N ALA A 207 -29.93 8.06 -1.62
CA ALA A 207 -29.84 9.23 -0.75
C ALA A 207 -30.15 10.54 -1.49
N LYS A 208 -29.70 10.66 -2.75
CA LYS A 208 -29.96 11.83 -3.60
C LYS A 208 -31.42 11.93 -4.03
N SER A 209 -32.10 10.81 -4.33
CA SER A 209 -33.54 10.81 -4.63
C SER A 209 -34.34 11.20 -3.40
N ASN A 210 -34.04 10.62 -2.23
CA ASN A 210 -34.72 10.94 -0.98
C ASN A 210 -34.54 12.42 -0.59
N PHE A 211 -33.34 12.96 -0.76
CA PHE A 211 -33.09 14.39 -0.51
C PHE A 211 -33.91 15.28 -1.46
N ARG A 212 -33.98 14.95 -2.75
CA ARG A 212 -34.80 15.71 -3.72
C ARG A 212 -36.28 15.66 -3.38
N GLU A 213 -36.78 14.51 -2.95
CA GLU A 213 -38.17 14.34 -2.52
C GLU A 213 -38.46 15.13 -1.24
N GLN A 214 -37.55 15.12 -0.27
CA GLN A 214 -37.67 15.95 0.94
C GLN A 214 -37.67 17.45 0.63
N VAL A 215 -36.81 17.90 -0.29
CA VAL A 215 -36.80 19.30 -0.74
C VAL A 215 -38.08 19.66 -1.48
N ALA A 216 -38.60 18.78 -2.34
CA ALA A 216 -39.85 19.00 -3.07
C ALA A 216 -41.07 19.07 -2.15
N ASN A 217 -41.10 18.26 -1.08
CA ASN A 217 -42.18 18.28 -0.08
C ASN A 217 -42.08 19.46 0.90
N PHE A 218 -40.97 20.21 0.89
CA PHE A 218 -40.76 21.37 1.76
C PHE A 218 -41.12 22.70 1.09
N ILE A 219 -41.19 22.75 -0.25
CA ILE A 219 -41.58 23.93 -1.05
C ILE A 219 -43.08 23.87 -1.33
#